data_AF-A0A9P9QIS6-F1
#
_entry.id   AF-A0A9P9QIS6-F1
#
_cell.length_a   1.000
_cell.length_b   1.000
_cell.length_c   1.000
_cell.angle_alpha   90.00
_cell.angle_beta   90.00
_cell.angle_gamma   90.00
#
_symmetry.space_group_name_H-M   'P 1'
#
loop_
_entity.id
_entity.type
_entity.pdbx_description
1 polymer ?
#
loop_
_entity_poly.entity_id
_entity_poly.type
_entity_poly.pdbx_seq_one_letter_code
_entity_poly.pdbx_strand_id
1 'polypeptide(L)'
;MVAPRKAVVVGISGCSSSGKTTLARLLRDIFPNSFVLHEDDFYRPETELPTKHGLLDWDCVESLSIPDMVKSLEHIHAEGTFPPTLDSKEDQNSVGACPVSDDTIAALKARVKAWTEPSQPGHGILSDSERAVRLCVFDGFLLYSKALAPIQQQMDIKLFLRVSYAKAKARREARSGYVTLEGFWEDPPGYVDKIVWPNYVEDHKWMFEGEDVEGRLKEDVVRETGILSQEGEVDKDMETTLKWAVEMLMERLPLVAQGT
;
A
#
# COMPACT_ATOMS: atom_id res chain seq x y z
N MET A 1 22.38 18.64 10.81
CA MET A 1 21.58 18.80 9.57
C MET A 1 21.08 17.42 9.22
N VAL A 2 19.77 17.25 9.03
CA VAL A 2 19.21 15.97 8.56
C VAL A 2 19.67 15.79 7.11
N ALA A 3 20.14 14.60 6.74
CA ALA A 3 20.54 14.33 5.36
C ALA A 3 19.32 14.47 4.43
N PRO A 4 19.49 15.02 3.20
CA PRO A 4 18.39 15.14 2.26
C PRO A 4 17.86 13.75 1.90
N ARG A 5 16.53 13.57 1.96
CA ARG A 5 15.89 12.30 1.57
C ARG A 5 15.91 12.17 0.05
N LYS A 6 16.18 10.96 -0.46
CA LYS A 6 16.16 10.63 -1.88
C LYS A 6 14.85 9.96 -2.34
N ALA A 7 13.91 9.72 -1.42
CA ALA A 7 12.59 9.21 -1.75
C ALA A 7 11.49 9.86 -0.91
N VAL A 8 10.29 9.90 -1.50
CA VAL A 8 9.02 10.08 -0.81
C VAL A 8 8.31 8.73 -0.76
N VAL A 9 7.81 8.36 0.42
CA VAL A 9 7.10 7.10 0.65
C VAL A 9 5.60 7.34 0.76
N VAL A 10 4.85 6.72 -0.14
CA VAL A 10 3.39 6.67 -0.13
C VAL A 10 2.96 5.31 0.39
N GLY A 11 2.37 5.27 1.59
CA GLY A 11 1.73 4.06 2.09
C GLY A 11 0.37 3.84 1.42
N ILE A 12 0.09 2.62 0.97
CA ILE A 12 -1.23 2.18 0.49
C ILE A 12 -1.68 0.99 1.32
N SER A 13 -2.66 1.20 2.21
CA SER A 13 -3.16 0.16 3.10
C SER A 13 -4.64 -0.17 2.92
N GLY A 14 -5.10 -1.20 3.62
CA GLY A 14 -6.45 -1.75 3.52
C GLY A 14 -6.46 -3.27 3.59
N CYS A 15 -7.64 -3.87 3.76
CA CYS A 15 -7.80 -5.32 3.90
C CYS A 15 -7.11 -6.12 2.77
N SER A 16 -6.70 -7.36 3.08
CA SER A 16 -6.34 -8.36 2.07
C SER A 16 -7.37 -8.41 0.94
N SER A 17 -6.93 -8.53 -0.31
CA SER A 17 -7.79 -8.51 -1.51
C SER A 17 -8.59 -7.21 -1.79
N SER A 18 -8.25 -6.07 -1.17
CA SER A 18 -8.89 -4.77 -1.48
C SER A 18 -8.46 -4.18 -2.83
N GLY A 19 -7.31 -4.56 -3.37
CA GLY A 19 -6.76 -4.08 -4.64
C GLY A 19 -5.49 -3.22 -4.53
N LYS A 20 -4.83 -3.21 -3.37
CA LYS A 20 -3.62 -2.41 -3.09
C LYS A 20 -2.50 -2.62 -4.12
N THR A 21 -2.08 -3.87 -4.36
CA THR A 21 -1.01 -4.21 -5.32
C THR A 21 -1.32 -3.70 -6.73
N THR A 22 -2.58 -3.84 -7.17
CA THR A 22 -3.02 -3.34 -8.47
C THR A 22 -2.91 -1.82 -8.53
N LEU A 23 -3.40 -1.11 -7.51
CA LEU A 23 -3.28 0.35 -7.44
C LEU A 23 -1.82 0.78 -7.41
N ALA A 24 -0.98 0.13 -6.61
CA ALA A 24 0.43 0.46 -6.46
C ALA A 24 1.20 0.33 -7.79
N ARG A 25 0.97 -0.76 -8.53
CA ARG A 25 1.56 -0.97 -9.85
C ARG A 25 1.08 0.05 -10.88
N LEU A 26 -0.21 0.39 -10.87
CA LEU A 26 -0.75 1.43 -11.76
C LEU A 26 -0.16 2.80 -11.46
N LEU A 27 -0.01 3.17 -10.18
CA LEU A 27 0.63 4.42 -9.78
C LEU A 27 2.11 4.46 -10.17
N ARG A 28 2.84 3.36 -9.98
CA ARG A 28 4.23 3.21 -10.47
C ARG A 28 4.33 3.46 -11.97
N ASP A 29 3.38 2.96 -12.75
CA ASP A 29 3.41 3.08 -14.20
C ASP A 29 2.98 4.47 -14.69
N ILE A 30 2.22 5.22 -13.88
CA ILE A 30 1.70 6.55 -14.19
C ILE A 30 2.67 7.66 -13.77
N PHE A 31 3.29 7.56 -12.60
CA PHE A 31 4.22 8.56 -12.07
C PHE A 31 5.66 8.28 -12.50
N PRO A 32 6.45 9.31 -12.87
CA PRO A 32 7.86 9.10 -13.20
C PRO A 32 8.66 8.68 -11.97
N ASN A 33 9.81 8.04 -12.20
CA ASN A 33 10.78 7.71 -11.17
C ASN A 33 10.22 6.94 -9.95
N SER A 34 9.25 6.06 -10.22
CA SER A 34 8.47 5.36 -9.21
C SER A 34 8.83 3.88 -9.10
N PHE A 35 8.61 3.28 -7.93
CA PHE A 35 8.76 1.85 -7.66
C PHE A 35 7.82 1.40 -6.55
N VAL A 36 7.61 0.08 -6.41
CA VAL A 36 6.68 -0.48 -5.42
C VAL A 36 7.43 -1.34 -4.41
N LEU A 37 7.28 -1.04 -3.13
CA LEU A 37 7.69 -1.91 -2.03
C LEU A 37 6.45 -2.67 -1.54
N HIS A 38 6.56 -3.98 -1.34
CA HIS A 38 5.44 -4.80 -0.86
C HIS A 38 5.67 -5.22 0.60
N GLU A 39 4.67 -5.05 1.47
CA GLU A 39 4.72 -5.56 2.86
C GLU A 39 4.92 -7.07 2.90
N ASP A 40 4.34 -7.77 1.93
CA ASP A 40 4.43 -9.22 1.75
C ASP A 40 5.88 -9.70 1.48
N ASP A 41 6.80 -8.82 1.04
CA ASP A 41 8.22 -9.18 0.90
C ASP A 41 8.92 -9.43 2.25
N PHE A 42 8.28 -9.04 3.35
CA PHE A 42 8.79 -9.14 4.71
C PHE A 42 8.17 -10.28 5.53
N TYR A 43 7.45 -11.21 4.90
CA TYR A 43 7.00 -12.43 5.58
C TYR A 43 8.18 -13.20 6.17
N ARG A 44 7.96 -13.74 7.36
CA ARG A 44 8.83 -14.72 8.00
C ARG A 44 8.65 -16.10 7.36
N PRO A 45 9.60 -17.03 7.56
CA PRO A 45 9.44 -18.44 7.17
C PRO A 45 8.18 -19.06 7.81
N GLU A 46 7.50 -19.98 7.12
CA GLU A 46 6.26 -20.64 7.57
C GLU A 46 6.44 -21.34 8.93
N THR A 47 7.65 -21.84 9.17
CA THR A 47 8.04 -22.48 10.44
C THR A 47 8.05 -21.53 11.65
N GLU A 48 8.09 -20.21 11.42
CA GLU A 48 8.03 -19.18 12.46
C GLU A 48 6.64 -18.56 12.63
N LEU A 49 5.70 -18.86 11.72
CA LEU A 49 4.38 -18.23 11.72
C LEU A 49 3.52 -18.76 12.87
N PRO A 50 2.73 -17.88 13.51
CA PRO A 50 1.77 -18.32 14.53
C PRO A 50 0.64 -19.13 13.89
N THR A 51 -0.10 -19.83 14.75
CA THR A 51 -1.33 -20.53 14.34
C THR A 51 -2.53 -19.98 15.10
N LYS A 52 -3.66 -19.87 14.40
CA LYS A 52 -4.94 -19.45 14.95
C LYS A 52 -6.03 -20.34 14.37
N HIS A 53 -6.93 -20.84 15.23
CA HIS A 53 -7.95 -21.84 14.85
C HIS A 53 -7.40 -23.09 14.12
N GLY A 54 -6.15 -23.49 14.43
CA GLY A 54 -5.48 -24.61 13.77
C GLY A 54 -4.99 -24.35 12.35
N LEU A 55 -4.95 -23.08 11.92
CA LEU A 55 -4.47 -22.63 10.62
C LEU A 55 -3.24 -21.73 10.82
N LEU A 56 -2.28 -21.74 9.88
CA LEU A 56 -1.20 -20.76 9.87
C LEU A 56 -1.77 -19.36 9.67
N ASP A 57 -1.37 -18.41 10.50
CA ASP A 57 -1.87 -17.05 10.46
C ASP A 57 -0.88 -16.15 9.69
N TRP A 58 -1.12 -16.00 8.39
CA TRP A 58 -0.36 -15.11 7.53
C TRP A 58 -0.76 -13.66 7.75
N ASP A 59 -2.04 -13.39 8.05
CA ASP A 59 -2.60 -12.05 8.12
C ASP A 59 -2.45 -11.44 9.55
N CYS A 60 -1.26 -11.49 10.14
CA CYS A 60 -0.97 -10.93 11.47
C CYS A 60 0.40 -10.23 11.53
N VAL A 61 0.66 -9.43 12.56
CA VAL A 61 1.93 -8.69 12.68
C VAL A 61 3.12 -9.62 12.94
N GLU A 62 2.90 -10.72 13.65
CA GLU A 62 3.92 -11.70 13.98
C GLU A 62 4.43 -12.45 12.76
N SER A 63 3.66 -12.52 11.67
CA SER A 63 4.12 -13.12 10.42
C SER A 63 5.11 -12.25 9.66
N LEU A 64 5.32 -10.99 10.06
CA LEU A 64 6.15 -10.00 9.36
C LEU A 64 7.43 -9.65 10.14
N SER A 65 8.50 -9.31 9.40
CA SER A 65 9.73 -8.75 9.94
C SER A 65 9.68 -7.21 9.96
N ILE A 66 9.12 -6.63 11.04
CA ILE A 66 9.17 -5.17 11.27
C ILE A 66 10.61 -4.61 11.22
N PRO A 67 11.63 -5.25 11.83
CA PRO A 67 13.00 -4.74 11.75
C PRO A 67 13.52 -4.61 10.32
N ASP A 68 13.18 -5.53 9.43
CA ASP A 68 13.65 -5.47 8.04
C ASP A 68 12.84 -4.48 7.20
N MET A 69 11.55 -4.28 7.52
CA MET A 69 10.76 -3.16 6.98
C MET A 69 11.40 -1.81 7.35
N VAL A 70 11.75 -1.60 8.64
CA VAL A 70 12.41 -0.37 9.11
C VAL A 70 13.71 -0.13 8.34
N LYS A 71 14.61 -1.12 8.30
CA LYS A 71 15.89 -1.00 7.58
C LYS A 71 15.69 -0.68 6.10
N SER A 72 14.69 -1.30 5.47
CA SER A 72 14.41 -1.09 4.06
C SER A 72 13.92 0.33 3.78
N LEU A 73 13.03 0.85 4.63
CA LEU A 73 12.54 2.23 4.52
C LEU A 73 13.64 3.24 4.83
N GLU A 74 14.49 3.00 5.83
CA GLU A 74 15.67 3.83 6.13
C GLU A 74 16.61 3.92 4.91
N HIS A 75 16.91 2.78 4.28
CA HIS A 75 17.71 2.74 3.06
C HIS A 75 17.02 3.43 1.89
N ILE A 76 15.71 3.23 1.69
CA ILE A 76 14.93 3.90 0.64
C ILE A 76 14.95 5.42 0.83
N HIS A 77 14.80 5.90 2.06
CA HIS A 77 14.88 7.32 2.39
C HIS A 77 16.27 7.89 2.09
N ALA A 78 17.34 7.15 2.38
CA ALA A 78 18.72 7.59 2.16
C ALA A 78 19.16 7.50 0.69
N GLU A 79 18.76 6.44 -0.02
CA GLU A 79 19.33 6.08 -1.32
C GLU A 79 18.34 6.12 -2.49
N GLY A 80 17.03 6.14 -2.22
CA GLY A 80 15.99 6.14 -3.25
C GLY A 80 15.83 4.81 -4.00
N THR A 81 16.51 3.76 -3.52
CA THR A 81 16.55 2.42 -4.11
C THR A 81 16.19 1.37 -3.05
N PHE A 82 15.98 0.13 -3.47
CA PHE A 82 15.87 -0.97 -2.51
C PHE A 82 17.24 -1.27 -1.87
N PRO A 83 17.25 -1.81 -0.63
CA PRO A 83 18.42 -2.51 -0.13
C PRO A 83 18.86 -3.58 -1.13
N PRO A 84 20.17 -3.75 -1.41
CA PRO A 84 20.64 -4.77 -2.36
C PRO A 84 20.25 -6.22 -2.00
N THR A 85 19.83 -6.45 -0.75
CA THR A 85 19.42 -7.76 -0.23
C THR A 85 17.93 -8.04 -0.36
N LEU A 86 17.12 -7.04 -0.77
CA LEU A 86 15.68 -7.21 -0.90
C LEU A 86 15.36 -7.74 -2.31
N ASP A 87 14.80 -8.96 -2.35
CA ASP A 87 14.28 -9.57 -3.56
C ASP A 87 12.75 -9.71 -3.42
N SER A 88 12.00 -9.10 -4.35
CA SER A 88 10.55 -9.03 -4.25
C SER A 88 9.91 -10.34 -4.73
N LYS A 89 9.13 -10.95 -3.84
CA LYS A 89 8.37 -12.18 -4.13
C LYS A 89 6.99 -11.86 -4.64
N GLU A 90 6.40 -10.75 -4.19
CA GLU A 90 5.08 -10.31 -4.66
C GLU A 90 5.11 -9.96 -6.16
N ASP A 91 6.25 -9.56 -6.70
CA ASP A 91 6.46 -9.39 -8.14
C ASP A 91 6.51 -10.70 -8.94
N GLN A 92 6.64 -11.85 -8.27
CA GLN A 92 6.56 -13.17 -8.89
C GLN A 92 5.12 -13.70 -8.98
N ASN A 93 4.19 -13.12 -8.22
CA ASN A 93 2.79 -13.52 -8.23
C ASN A 93 2.10 -13.12 -9.56
N SER A 94 1.17 -13.97 -10.01
CA SER A 94 0.44 -13.75 -11.27
C SER A 94 -0.37 -12.46 -11.23
N VAL A 95 -0.15 -11.57 -12.19
CA VAL A 95 -0.97 -10.37 -12.35
C VAL A 95 -2.21 -10.73 -13.18
N GLY A 96 -3.39 -10.63 -12.57
CA GLY A 96 -4.65 -10.78 -13.29
C GLY A 96 -4.86 -9.67 -14.35
N ALA A 97 -5.94 -9.77 -15.12
CA ALA A 97 -6.30 -8.73 -16.07
C ALA A 97 -6.45 -7.36 -15.38
N CYS A 98 -5.87 -6.31 -15.98
CA CYS A 98 -6.01 -4.96 -15.46
C CYS A 98 -7.49 -4.54 -15.49
N PRO A 99 -8.09 -4.15 -14.34
CA PRO A 99 -9.49 -3.76 -14.28
C PRO A 99 -9.73 -2.32 -14.76
N VAL A 100 -8.69 -1.61 -15.21
CA VAL A 100 -8.76 -0.22 -15.68
C VAL A 100 -8.47 -0.19 -17.17
N SER A 101 -9.25 0.60 -17.92
CA SER A 101 -9.08 0.78 -19.36
C SER A 101 -7.75 1.44 -19.73
N ASP A 102 -7.14 1.00 -20.84
CA ASP A 102 -5.92 1.60 -21.37
C ASP A 102 -6.08 3.10 -21.66
N ASP A 103 -7.27 3.51 -22.13
CA ASP A 103 -7.61 4.92 -22.36
C ASP A 103 -7.54 5.75 -21.08
N THR A 104 -8.06 5.21 -19.96
CA THR A 104 -7.98 5.90 -18.67
C THR A 104 -6.54 5.97 -18.17
N ILE A 105 -5.77 4.89 -18.30
CA ILE A 105 -4.35 4.88 -17.92
C ILE A 105 -3.58 5.92 -18.75
N ALA A 106 -3.81 5.97 -20.06
CA ALA A 106 -3.18 6.95 -20.95
C ALA A 106 -3.56 8.39 -20.59
N ALA A 107 -4.83 8.65 -20.29
CA ALA A 107 -5.31 9.96 -19.86
C ALA A 107 -4.66 10.41 -18.54
N LEU A 108 -4.53 9.50 -17.57
CA LEU A 108 -3.87 9.80 -16.30
C LEU A 108 -2.36 10.04 -16.46
N LYS A 109 -1.68 9.26 -17.31
CA LYS A 109 -0.27 9.52 -17.69
C LYS A 109 -0.11 10.90 -18.31
N ALA A 110 -1.01 11.30 -19.21
CA ALA A 110 -0.99 12.62 -19.83
C ALA A 110 -1.21 13.73 -18.79
N ARG A 111 -2.15 13.54 -17.85
CA ARG A 111 -2.41 14.49 -16.76
C ARG A 111 -1.20 14.64 -15.84
N VAL A 112 -0.54 13.55 -15.44
CA VAL A 112 0.67 13.59 -14.61
C VAL A 112 1.83 14.24 -15.37
N LYS A 113 2.01 13.91 -16.65
CA LYS A 113 3.03 14.56 -17.50
C LYS A 113 2.83 16.07 -17.54
N ALA A 114 1.60 16.55 -17.79
CA ALA A 114 1.30 17.97 -17.79
C ALA A 114 1.59 18.60 -16.42
N TRP A 115 1.26 17.93 -15.31
CA TRP A 115 1.54 18.38 -13.95
C TRP A 115 3.04 18.48 -13.61
N THR A 116 3.91 17.76 -14.33
CA THR A 116 5.37 17.85 -14.19
C THR A 116 6.04 18.91 -15.09
N GLU A 117 5.29 19.57 -15.97
CA GLU A 117 5.83 20.59 -16.88
C GLU A 117 6.36 21.84 -16.13
N PRO A 118 7.30 22.60 -16.70
CA PRO A 118 7.81 23.81 -16.08
C PRO A 118 6.72 24.76 -15.60
N SER A 119 6.89 25.32 -14.39
CA SER A 119 5.91 26.18 -13.69
C SER A 119 4.67 25.47 -13.14
N GLN A 120 4.55 24.15 -13.27
CA GLN A 120 3.49 23.37 -12.61
C GLN A 120 3.93 22.87 -11.23
N PRO A 121 2.98 22.55 -10.32
CA PRO A 121 3.30 22.18 -8.95
C PRO A 121 4.18 20.93 -8.81
N GLY A 122 4.15 20.02 -9.78
CA GLY A 122 4.93 18.78 -9.78
C GLY A 122 6.33 18.89 -10.38
N HIS A 123 6.67 20.05 -10.95
CA HIS A 123 7.92 20.22 -11.69
C HIS A 123 9.15 20.02 -10.79
N GLY A 124 10.10 19.21 -11.25
CA GLY A 124 11.36 18.97 -10.53
C GLY A 124 11.26 18.06 -9.31
N ILE A 125 10.05 17.58 -8.94
CA ILE A 125 9.87 16.72 -7.76
C ILE A 125 10.36 15.30 -8.04
N LEU A 126 9.86 14.67 -9.10
CA LEU A 126 10.14 13.27 -9.41
C LEU A 126 11.10 13.07 -10.58
N SER A 127 11.29 14.08 -11.42
CA SER A 127 12.16 14.06 -12.59
C SER A 127 12.68 15.46 -12.92
N ASP A 128 13.60 15.55 -13.88
CA ASP A 128 14.02 16.81 -14.53
C ASP A 128 14.65 17.85 -13.56
N SER A 129 15.25 17.37 -12.47
CA SER A 129 15.95 18.18 -11.47
C SER A 129 17.05 17.36 -10.80
N GLU A 130 18.18 17.99 -10.45
CA GLU A 130 19.24 17.34 -9.65
C GLU A 130 18.80 16.99 -8.23
N ARG A 131 17.70 17.60 -7.76
CA ARG A 131 17.07 17.32 -6.46
C ARG A 131 15.85 16.41 -6.57
N ALA A 132 15.58 15.85 -7.75
CA ALA A 132 14.46 14.95 -7.94
C ALA A 132 14.58 13.74 -7.00
N VAL A 133 13.47 13.42 -6.34
CA VAL A 133 13.35 12.26 -5.45
C VAL A 133 12.64 11.12 -6.16
N ARG A 134 12.81 9.92 -5.61
CA ARG A 134 12.10 8.71 -6.04
C ARG A 134 10.74 8.63 -5.37
N LEU A 135 9.75 8.10 -6.07
CA LEU A 135 8.46 7.78 -5.48
C LEU A 135 8.43 6.30 -5.10
N CYS A 136 8.46 6.01 -3.80
CA CYS A 136 8.25 4.66 -3.29
C CYS A 136 6.78 4.49 -2.92
N VAL A 137 6.08 3.61 -3.64
CA VAL A 137 4.73 3.20 -3.27
C VAL A 137 4.83 1.95 -2.39
N PHE A 138 4.57 2.10 -1.10
CA PHE A 138 4.63 1.00 -0.14
C PHE A 138 3.23 0.46 0.12
N ASP A 139 2.91 -0.71 -0.41
CA ASP A 139 1.60 -1.32 -0.22
C ASP A 139 1.62 -2.47 0.78
N GLY A 140 0.56 -2.57 1.60
CA GLY A 140 0.52 -3.55 2.68
C GLY A 140 -0.81 -3.56 3.41
N PHE A 141 -1.21 -4.74 3.91
CA PHE A 141 -2.49 -4.92 4.57
C PHE A 141 -2.50 -4.50 6.05
N LEU A 142 -1.34 -4.35 6.71
CA LEU A 142 -1.21 -3.99 8.13
C LEU A 142 -0.57 -2.64 8.39
N LEU A 143 -0.22 -1.88 7.34
CA LEU A 143 0.53 -0.62 7.47
C LEU A 143 -0.11 0.38 8.46
N TYR A 144 -1.45 0.38 8.59
CA TYR A 144 -2.18 1.27 9.52
C TYR A 144 -2.69 0.56 10.79
N SER A 145 -2.21 -0.65 11.08
CA SER A 145 -2.40 -1.29 12.39
C SER A 145 -1.65 -0.51 13.48
N LYS A 146 -2.13 -0.56 14.72
CA LYS A 146 -1.41 0.08 15.85
C LYS A 146 -0.01 -0.50 16.06
N ALA A 147 0.20 -1.78 15.75
CA ALA A 147 1.49 -2.44 15.90
C ALA A 147 2.55 -1.89 14.93
N LEU A 148 2.13 -1.34 13.79
CA LEU A 148 2.98 -0.76 12.75
C LEU A 148 3.20 0.75 12.92
N ALA A 149 2.85 1.33 14.08
CA ALA A 149 3.09 2.75 14.37
C ALA A 149 4.54 3.23 14.09
N PRO A 150 5.62 2.46 14.36
CA PRO A 150 6.98 2.85 14.00
C PRO A 150 7.22 2.98 12.48
N ILE A 151 6.49 2.18 11.69
CA ILE A 151 6.57 2.19 10.22
C ILE A 151 5.75 3.36 9.64
N GLN A 152 4.60 3.68 10.25
CA GLN A 152 3.72 4.77 9.80
C GLN A 152 4.41 6.15 9.82
N GLN A 153 5.37 6.37 10.72
CA GLN A 153 6.14 7.61 10.79
C GLN A 153 7.11 7.79 9.60
N GLN A 154 7.42 6.71 8.89
CA GLN A 154 8.29 6.73 7.72
C GLN A 154 7.52 6.95 6.42
N MET A 155 6.19 7.06 6.46
CA MET A 155 5.32 7.33 5.31
C MET A 155 4.90 8.79 5.28
N ASP A 156 5.12 9.44 4.15
CA ASP A 156 4.86 10.86 3.97
C ASP A 156 3.42 11.12 3.47
N ILE A 157 2.86 10.18 2.70
CA ILE A 157 1.46 10.20 2.25
C ILE A 157 0.84 8.85 2.58
N LYS A 158 -0.40 8.84 3.08
CA LYS A 158 -1.08 7.63 3.56
C LYS A 158 -2.43 7.47 2.87
N LEU A 159 -2.56 6.48 2.00
CA LEU A 159 -3.80 6.14 1.28
C LEU A 159 -4.41 4.85 1.85
N PHE A 160 -5.72 4.83 2.08
CA PHE A 160 -6.43 3.68 2.64
C PHE A 160 -7.60 3.24 1.75
N LEU A 161 -7.55 1.99 1.30
CA LEU A 161 -8.56 1.34 0.47
C LEU A 161 -9.55 0.58 1.35
N ARG A 162 -10.83 0.86 1.12
CA ARG A 162 -11.95 0.23 1.84
C ARG A 162 -12.67 -0.78 0.96
N VAL A 163 -12.94 -1.95 1.52
CA VAL A 163 -13.59 -3.07 0.84
C VAL A 163 -14.55 -3.75 1.82
N SER A 164 -15.68 -4.26 1.33
CA SER A 164 -16.60 -5.04 2.13
C SER A 164 -16.05 -6.43 2.44
N TYR A 165 -16.58 -7.04 3.51
CA TYR A 165 -16.31 -8.44 3.82
C TYR A 165 -16.64 -9.34 2.63
N ALA A 166 -17.82 -9.16 2.04
CA ALA A 166 -18.31 -9.99 0.95
C ALA A 166 -17.37 -9.94 -0.27
N LYS A 167 -16.91 -8.74 -0.65
CA LYS A 167 -16.03 -8.55 -1.80
C LYS A 167 -14.60 -9.02 -1.51
N ALA A 168 -14.07 -8.75 -0.32
CA ALA A 168 -12.75 -9.23 0.09
C ALA A 168 -12.70 -10.76 0.09
N LYS A 169 -13.73 -11.41 0.66
CA LYS A 169 -13.88 -12.86 0.68
C LYS A 169 -13.94 -13.46 -0.72
N ALA A 170 -14.88 -12.99 -1.55
CA ALA A 170 -15.03 -13.49 -2.91
C ALA A 170 -13.74 -13.38 -3.73
N ARG A 171 -12.99 -12.28 -3.57
CA ARG A 171 -11.70 -12.08 -4.24
C ARG A 171 -10.59 -12.97 -3.69
N ARG A 172 -10.51 -13.15 -2.37
CA ARG A 172 -9.48 -13.99 -1.73
C ARG A 172 -9.70 -15.46 -2.11
N GLU A 173 -10.92 -15.96 -2.04
CA GLU A 173 -11.27 -17.35 -2.38
C GLU A 173 -11.11 -17.66 -3.88
N ALA A 174 -11.14 -16.65 -4.75
CA ALA A 174 -10.91 -16.81 -6.18
C ALA A 174 -9.42 -16.83 -6.58
N ARG A 175 -8.49 -16.59 -5.65
CA ARG A 175 -7.05 -16.65 -5.93
C ARG A 175 -6.60 -18.10 -6.00
N SER A 176 -5.74 -18.41 -6.97
CA SER A 176 -5.18 -19.75 -7.15
C SER A 176 -4.17 -20.16 -6.08
N GLY A 177 -3.69 -19.20 -5.27
CA GLY A 177 -2.69 -19.38 -4.22
C GLY A 177 -1.59 -18.31 -4.28
N TYR A 178 -0.56 -18.49 -3.47
CA TYR A 178 0.49 -17.51 -3.17
C TYR A 178 1.86 -18.17 -3.26
N VAL A 179 2.83 -17.49 -3.88
CA VAL A 179 4.23 -17.90 -3.78
C VAL A 179 4.76 -17.50 -2.41
N THR A 180 5.34 -18.44 -1.66
CA THR A 180 5.93 -18.22 -0.33
C THR A 180 7.45 -18.42 -0.37
N LEU A 181 8.12 -18.17 0.75
CA LEU A 181 9.54 -18.49 0.94
C LEU A 181 9.85 -19.99 0.74
N GLU A 182 8.89 -20.86 1.06
CA GLU A 182 9.08 -22.31 1.14
C GLU A 182 8.31 -23.07 0.04
N GLY A 183 7.56 -22.36 -0.81
CA GLY A 183 6.91 -22.94 -1.97
C GLY A 183 5.65 -22.19 -2.37
N PHE A 184 4.51 -22.86 -2.24
CA PHE A 184 3.21 -22.38 -2.68
C PHE A 184 2.16 -22.64 -1.61
N TRP A 185 1.42 -21.60 -1.24
CA TRP A 185 0.34 -21.64 -0.27
C TRP A 185 -1.03 -21.47 -0.96
N GLU A 186 -1.98 -22.33 -0.61
CA GLU A 186 -3.39 -22.19 -0.99
C GLU A 186 -4.23 -22.06 0.28
N ASP A 187 -5.10 -21.06 0.32
CA ASP A 187 -5.92 -20.81 1.50
C ASP A 187 -6.86 -22.00 1.77
N PRO A 188 -6.84 -22.61 2.98
CA PRO A 188 -7.72 -23.71 3.30
C PRO A 188 -9.19 -23.25 3.43
N PRO A 189 -10.18 -24.16 3.33
CA PRO A 189 -11.59 -23.80 3.45
C PRO A 189 -11.92 -23.02 4.73
N GLY A 190 -12.56 -21.85 4.56
CA GLY A 190 -12.93 -20.95 5.64
C GLY A 190 -11.78 -20.10 6.20
N TYR A 191 -10.63 -20.02 5.50
CA TYR A 191 -9.49 -19.20 5.92
C TYR A 191 -9.89 -17.72 6.11
N VAL A 192 -10.69 -17.17 5.20
CA VAL A 192 -11.14 -15.77 5.29
C VAL A 192 -11.93 -15.52 6.57
N ASP A 193 -12.83 -16.43 6.91
CA ASP A 193 -13.74 -16.30 8.05
C ASP A 193 -13.03 -16.47 9.39
N LYS A 194 -11.96 -17.26 9.41
CA LYS A 194 -11.23 -17.64 10.62
C LYS A 194 -10.01 -16.75 10.87
N ILE A 195 -9.38 -16.25 9.81
CA ILE A 195 -8.07 -15.57 9.87
C ILE A 195 -8.16 -14.17 9.28
N VAL A 196 -8.31 -14.07 7.95
CA VAL A 196 -8.14 -12.81 7.20
C VAL A 196 -9.05 -11.70 7.72
N TRP A 197 -10.36 -11.94 7.77
CA TRP A 197 -11.31 -10.89 8.15
C TRP A 197 -11.27 -10.56 9.65
N PRO A 198 -11.27 -11.55 10.58
CA PRO A 198 -11.11 -11.25 12.00
C PRO A 198 -9.84 -10.46 12.33
N ASN A 199 -8.70 -10.76 11.68
CA ASN A 199 -7.47 -10.01 11.91
C ASN A 199 -7.56 -8.59 11.34
N TYR A 200 -8.08 -8.43 10.11
CA TYR A 200 -8.33 -7.10 9.55
C TYR A 200 -9.19 -6.23 10.49
N VAL A 201 -10.27 -6.79 11.04
CA VAL A 201 -11.13 -6.12 12.02
C VAL A 201 -10.33 -5.73 13.25
N GLU A 202 -9.60 -6.67 13.86
CA GLU A 202 -8.84 -6.39 15.09
C GLU A 202 -7.82 -5.25 14.89
N ASP A 203 -7.09 -5.29 13.79
CA ASP A 203 -6.01 -4.35 13.51
C ASP A 203 -6.49 -2.95 13.09
N HIS A 204 -7.71 -2.83 12.55
CA HIS A 204 -8.20 -1.59 11.96
C HIS A 204 -9.45 -1.01 12.60
N LYS A 205 -10.22 -1.77 13.40
CA LYS A 205 -11.50 -1.29 14.01
C LYS A 205 -11.34 0.03 14.78
N TRP A 206 -10.15 0.30 15.32
CA TRP A 206 -9.85 1.53 16.03
C TRP A 206 -10.04 2.78 15.17
N MET A 207 -9.91 2.66 13.84
CA MET A 207 -10.05 3.75 12.86
C MET A 207 -11.50 4.09 12.54
N PHE A 208 -12.47 3.24 12.91
CA PHE A 208 -13.84 3.34 12.42
C PHE A 208 -14.88 3.62 13.52
N GLU A 209 -15.89 4.41 13.17
CA GLU A 209 -17.04 4.68 14.03
C GLU A 209 -17.71 3.36 14.45
N GLY A 210 -17.95 3.20 15.76
CA GLY A 210 -18.57 1.98 16.28
C GLY A 210 -17.76 0.70 16.09
N GLU A 211 -16.47 0.80 15.76
CA GLU A 211 -15.59 -0.35 15.46
C GLU A 211 -16.02 -1.16 14.21
N ASP A 212 -16.89 -0.58 13.37
CA ASP A 212 -17.37 -1.17 12.12
C ASP A 212 -16.43 -0.82 10.95
N VAL A 213 -15.59 -1.78 10.54
CA VAL A 213 -14.62 -1.58 9.44
C VAL A 213 -15.24 -1.36 8.05
N GLU A 214 -16.53 -1.64 7.89
CA GLU A 214 -17.28 -1.29 6.67
C GLU A 214 -17.94 0.10 6.81
N GLY A 215 -18.06 0.60 8.03
CA GLY A 215 -18.59 1.91 8.39
C GLY A 215 -17.63 3.07 8.13
N ARG A 216 -17.98 4.26 8.66
CA ARG A 216 -17.21 5.49 8.42
C ARG A 216 -15.93 5.52 9.24
N LEU A 217 -14.88 6.10 8.68
CA LEU A 217 -13.67 6.43 9.42
C LEU A 217 -13.97 7.55 10.44
N LYS A 218 -13.36 7.49 11.62
CA LYS A 218 -13.49 8.55 12.62
C LYS A 218 -12.74 9.80 12.17
N GLU A 219 -13.42 10.95 12.24
CA GLU A 219 -12.86 12.22 11.77
C GLU A 219 -11.59 12.66 12.53
N ASP A 220 -11.53 12.38 13.83
CA ASP A 220 -10.36 12.65 14.67
C ASP A 220 -9.17 11.79 14.26
N VAL A 221 -9.36 10.49 14.05
CA VAL A 221 -8.33 9.57 13.56
C VAL A 221 -7.79 10.03 12.20
N VAL A 222 -8.67 10.36 11.25
CA VAL A 222 -8.27 10.85 9.93
C VAL A 222 -7.43 12.13 10.05
N ARG A 223 -7.87 13.08 10.88
CA ARG A 223 -7.17 14.35 11.11
C ARG A 223 -5.80 14.15 11.76
N GLU A 224 -5.69 13.27 12.75
CA GLU A 224 -4.46 13.05 13.51
C GLU A 224 -3.43 12.23 12.73
N THR A 225 -3.87 11.22 11.98
CA THR A 225 -2.99 10.33 11.23
C THR A 225 -2.63 10.84 9.85
N GLY A 226 -3.47 11.71 9.28
CA GLY A 226 -3.38 12.16 7.89
C GLY A 226 -3.70 11.07 6.87
N ILE A 227 -4.37 9.98 7.28
CA ILE A 227 -4.82 8.91 6.39
C ILE A 227 -5.92 9.45 5.46
N LEU A 228 -5.71 9.29 4.16
CA LEU A 228 -6.64 9.67 3.11
C LEU A 228 -7.39 8.41 2.65
N SER A 229 -8.71 8.50 2.59
CA SER A 229 -9.56 7.42 2.05
C SER A 229 -10.70 8.03 1.24
N GLN A 230 -11.22 7.27 0.29
CA GLN A 230 -12.38 7.70 -0.49
C GLN A 230 -13.61 7.85 0.41
N GLU A 231 -14.32 8.96 0.26
CA GLU A 231 -15.57 9.22 0.98
C GLU A 231 -16.70 8.27 0.53
N GLY A 232 -17.64 8.03 1.45
CA GLY A 232 -18.85 7.27 1.19
C GLY A 232 -18.69 5.75 1.35
N GLU A 233 -19.39 5.01 0.50
CA GLU A 233 -19.48 3.54 0.54
C GLU A 233 -18.16 2.84 0.22
N VAL A 234 -18.01 1.63 0.77
CA VAL A 234 -16.92 0.70 0.43
C VAL A 234 -17.02 0.23 -1.03
N ASP A 235 -16.04 -0.57 -1.47
CA ASP A 235 -16.11 -1.30 -2.75
C ASP A 235 -16.06 -0.46 -4.03
N LYS A 236 -15.51 0.76 -3.96
CA LYS A 236 -15.21 1.58 -5.14
C LYS A 236 -14.44 0.75 -6.19
N ASP A 237 -14.77 0.96 -7.46
CA ASP A 237 -14.09 0.29 -8.57
C ASP A 237 -12.67 0.83 -8.73
N MET A 238 -11.79 0.02 -9.33
CA MET A 238 -10.37 0.35 -9.43
C MET A 238 -10.12 1.58 -10.31
N GLU A 239 -10.96 1.86 -11.31
CA GLU A 239 -10.80 3.04 -12.16
C GLU A 239 -11.07 4.32 -11.37
N THR A 240 -12.16 4.35 -10.60
CA THR A 240 -12.48 5.46 -9.68
C THR A 240 -11.42 5.62 -8.60
N THR A 241 -10.97 4.52 -7.99
CA THR A 241 -9.90 4.53 -6.98
C THR A 241 -8.58 5.06 -7.55
N LEU A 242 -8.22 4.67 -8.77
CA LEU A 242 -6.99 5.14 -9.42
C LEU A 242 -7.04 6.65 -9.71
N LYS A 243 -8.15 7.15 -10.25
CA LYS A 243 -8.35 8.59 -10.50
C LYS A 243 -8.18 9.40 -9.22
N TRP A 244 -8.81 8.94 -8.13
CA TRP A 244 -8.68 9.54 -6.80
C TRP A 244 -7.24 9.51 -6.29
N ALA A 245 -6.55 8.37 -6.36
CA ALA A 245 -5.19 8.25 -5.86
C ALA A 245 -4.21 9.15 -6.62
N VAL A 246 -4.33 9.23 -7.95
CA VAL A 246 -3.51 10.14 -8.78
C VAL A 246 -3.72 11.60 -8.36
N GLU A 247 -4.97 12.01 -8.14
CA GLU A 247 -5.29 13.35 -7.67
C GLU A 247 -4.69 13.64 -6.29
N MET A 248 -4.85 12.74 -5.33
CA MET A 248 -4.25 12.88 -4.00
C MET A 248 -2.72 12.99 -4.08
N LEU A 249 -2.05 12.20 -4.92
CA LEU A 249 -0.59 12.31 -5.06
C LEU A 249 -0.18 13.65 -5.69
N MET A 250 -0.88 14.10 -6.74
CA MET A 250 -0.60 15.41 -7.37
C MET A 250 -0.78 16.59 -6.41
N GLU A 251 -1.72 16.50 -5.47
CA GLU A 251 -1.97 17.52 -4.45
C GLU A 251 -0.95 17.46 -3.29
N ARG A 252 -0.56 16.25 -2.87
CA ARG A 252 0.23 16.05 -1.64
C ARG A 252 1.73 16.05 -1.88
N LEU A 253 2.20 15.57 -3.03
CA LEU A 253 3.64 15.52 -3.35
C LEU A 253 4.33 16.90 -3.26
N PRO A 254 3.77 18.02 -3.76
CA PRO A 254 4.40 19.33 -3.63
C PRO A 254 4.55 19.78 -2.18
N LEU A 255 3.61 19.41 -1.31
CA LEU A 255 3.62 19.78 0.12
C LEU A 255 4.70 19.02 0.88
N VAL A 256 4.88 17.73 0.55
CA VAL A 256 5.91 16.89 1.16
C VAL A 256 7.30 17.24 0.64
N ALA A 257 7.44 17.41 -0.67
CA ALA A 257 8.72 17.66 -1.32
C ALA A 257 9.38 19.00 -0.91
N GLN A 258 8.58 20.00 -0.54
CA GLN A 258 9.08 21.28 0.00
C GLN A 258 9.68 21.16 1.41
N GLY A 259 9.37 20.08 2.15
CA GLY A 259 9.84 19.83 3.51
C GLY A 259 11.01 18.84 3.61
N THR A 260 11.38 18.18 2.51
CA THR A 260 12.54 17.27 2.36
C THR A 260 13.76 17.96 1.78
#